data_AF-A0A3N9N6R5-F1
#
_entry.id   AF-A0A3N9N6R5-F1
#
_cell.length_a   1.000
_cell.length_b   1.000
_cell.length_c   1.000
_cell.angle_alpha   90.00
_cell.angle_beta   90.00
_cell.angle_gamma   90.00
#
_symmetry.space_group_name_H-M   'P 1'
#
loop_
_entity.id
_entity.type
_entity.pdbx_description
1 polymer ?
#
loop_
_entity_poly.entity_id
_entity_poly.type
_entity_poly.pdbx_seq_one_letter_code
_entity_poly.pdbx_strand_id
1 'polypeptide(L)'
;MKRFCIFLSTLISVMCLTSGAFALDIQVSPQMLVLSSNGGRLSVHTDVPFSTAEIVVLEVNGTTITANVFADDLGNLVAQCDKDVVKEVIDDFQGSTTTATISLTVNGDTDSEVIRVKK
;
A
#
# COMPACT_ATOMS: atom_id res chain seq x y z
N MET A 1 -62.38 27.42 -5.93
CA MET A 1 -62.27 28.41 -7.02
C MET A 1 -61.03 29.28 -6.78
N LYS A 2 -60.26 29.58 -7.85
CA LYS A 2 -59.07 30.49 -7.96
C LYS A 2 -57.75 29.87 -7.42
N ARG A 3 -56.87 29.27 -8.23
CA ARG A 3 -55.93 29.76 -9.28
C ARG A 3 -54.94 30.83 -8.82
N PHE A 4 -53.65 30.47 -8.68
CA PHE A 4 -52.42 31.19 -9.11
C PHE A 4 -51.18 30.43 -8.57
N CYS A 5 -50.42 29.70 -9.40
CA CYS A 5 -49.18 30.11 -10.08
C CYS A 5 -48.10 30.71 -9.15
N ILE A 6 -46.96 30.03 -8.98
CA ILE A 6 -45.58 30.50 -9.27
C ILE A 6 -44.61 29.31 -9.12
N PHE A 7 -43.85 29.06 -10.19
CA PHE A 7 -42.65 28.24 -10.23
C PHE A 7 -41.56 28.88 -9.35
N LEU A 8 -40.87 28.12 -8.51
CA LEU A 8 -39.48 28.45 -8.18
C LEU A 8 -38.66 27.19 -7.88
N SER A 9 -37.79 26.91 -8.85
CA SER A 9 -36.59 26.11 -8.75
C SER A 9 -35.83 26.33 -7.43
N THR A 10 -35.53 25.25 -6.72
CA THR A 10 -34.27 25.13 -5.96
C THR A 10 -33.75 23.71 -6.10
N LEU A 11 -32.97 23.54 -7.16
CA LEU A 11 -31.85 22.61 -7.29
C LEU A 11 -31.04 22.62 -5.97
N ILE A 12 -31.24 21.64 -5.09
CA ILE A 12 -30.33 21.41 -3.97
C ILE A 12 -29.29 20.42 -4.46
N SER A 13 -28.08 20.97 -4.66
CA SER A 13 -26.87 20.30 -5.06
C SER A 13 -26.68 18.97 -4.35
N VAL A 14 -26.61 17.91 -5.13
CA VAL A 14 -25.89 16.70 -4.75
C VAL A 14 -24.42 17.12 -4.63
N MET A 15 -23.97 17.41 -3.40
CA MET A 15 -22.54 17.43 -3.12
C MET A 15 -22.06 15.99 -3.24
N CYS A 16 -21.57 15.65 -4.43
CA CYS A 16 -20.70 14.51 -4.61
C CYS A 16 -19.45 14.82 -3.80
N LEU A 17 -19.37 14.28 -2.58
CA LEU A 17 -18.08 14.13 -1.91
C LEU A 17 -17.29 13.18 -2.80
N THR A 18 -16.47 13.75 -3.67
CA THR A 18 -15.40 13.01 -4.32
C THR A 18 -14.41 12.72 -3.21
N SER A 19 -14.51 11.54 -2.58
CA SER A 19 -13.38 10.94 -1.88
C SER A 19 -12.28 10.86 -2.92
N GLY A 20 -11.30 11.76 -2.84
CA GLY A 20 -10.09 11.63 -3.62
C GLY A 20 -9.46 10.32 -3.21
N ALA A 21 -9.58 9.30 -4.05
CA ALA A 21 -8.78 8.09 -3.91
C ALA A 21 -7.34 8.58 -3.99
N PHE A 22 -6.61 8.49 -2.87
CA PHE A 22 -5.19 8.74 -2.89
C PHE A 22 -4.60 7.61 -3.74
N ALA A 23 -4.01 7.97 -4.89
CA ALA A 23 -3.24 7.02 -5.66
C ALA A 23 -1.97 6.77 -4.86
N LEU A 24 -1.95 5.65 -4.15
CA LEU A 24 -0.76 5.09 -3.55
C LEU A 24 0.07 4.49 -4.68
N ASP A 25 1.32 4.93 -4.80
CA ASP A 25 2.32 4.29 -5.67
C ASP A 25 3.39 3.69 -4.76
N ILE A 26 3.49 2.36 -4.79
CA ILE A 26 4.46 1.59 -4.03
C ILE A 26 5.59 1.19 -4.95
N GLN A 27 6.80 1.59 -4.56
CA GLN A 27 8.02 1.08 -5.17
C GLN A 27 8.77 0.18 -4.20
N VAL A 28 8.99 -1.06 -4.61
CA VAL A 28 9.80 -2.02 -3.85
C VAL A 28 11.20 -2.07 -4.44
N SER A 29 12.21 -1.82 -3.59
CA SER A 29 13.62 -1.97 -3.95
C SER A 29 14.31 -2.96 -3.00
N PRO A 30 15.08 -3.93 -3.53
CA PRO A 30 15.29 -4.23 -4.95
C PRO A 30 14.08 -4.93 -5.60
N GLN A 31 13.85 -4.72 -6.91
CA GLN A 31 12.82 -5.46 -7.69
C GLN A 31 13.10 -6.97 -7.80
N MET A 32 14.32 -7.39 -7.47
CA MET A 32 14.69 -8.78 -7.26
C MET A 32 15.16 -8.98 -5.82
N LEU A 33 14.35 -9.65 -5.02
CA LEU A 33 14.71 -10.03 -3.67
C LEU A 33 15.53 -11.33 -3.69
N VAL A 34 16.82 -11.23 -3.37
CA VAL A 34 17.70 -12.39 -3.22
C VAL A 34 17.67 -12.83 -1.75
N LEU A 35 16.99 -13.94 -1.48
CA LEU A 35 16.81 -14.46 -0.14
C LEU A 35 18.14 -14.99 0.44
N SER A 36 19.03 -15.53 -0.39
CA SER A 36 20.41 -15.91 0.00
C SER A 36 21.36 -14.74 0.25
N SER A 37 20.95 -13.49 -0.02
CA SER A 37 21.78 -12.33 0.32
C SER A 37 21.99 -12.22 1.84
N ASN A 38 23.10 -11.63 2.28
CA ASN A 38 23.35 -11.34 3.70
C ASN A 38 22.59 -10.11 4.22
N GLY A 39 21.83 -9.41 3.38
CA GLY A 39 20.97 -8.29 3.82
C GLY A 39 19.80 -8.77 4.68
N GLY A 40 19.50 -8.07 5.78
CA GLY A 40 18.51 -8.52 6.78
C GLY A 40 17.12 -7.89 6.68
N ARG A 41 16.91 -6.86 5.84
CA ARG A 41 15.64 -6.11 5.81
C ARG A 41 15.13 -5.88 4.40
N LEU A 42 13.81 -5.84 4.28
CA LEU A 42 13.08 -5.38 3.09
C LEU A 42 12.38 -4.06 3.46
N SER A 43 12.57 -3.02 2.65
CA SER A 43 11.89 -1.73 2.82
C SER A 43 10.98 -1.47 1.63
N VAL A 44 9.79 -0.95 1.93
CA VAL A 44 8.80 -0.47 0.97
C VAL A 44 8.72 1.04 1.14
N HIS A 45 9.04 1.77 0.08
CA HIS A 45 8.92 3.22 0.04
C HIS A 45 7.64 3.60 -0.67
N THR A 46 7.01 4.67 -0.17
CA THR A 46 5.78 5.21 -0.74
C THR A 46 5.91 6.72 -0.88
N ASP A 47 5.05 7.32 -1.68
CA ASP A 47 4.91 8.78 -1.75
C ASP A 47 3.85 9.33 -0.78
N VAL A 48 3.46 8.52 0.22
CA VAL A 48 2.49 8.93 1.25
C VAL A 48 3.19 9.67 2.38
N PRO A 49 2.73 10.86 2.81
CA PRO A 49 3.26 11.50 4.00
C PRO A 49 3.09 10.64 5.25
N PHE A 50 4.18 10.35 5.98
CA PHE A 50 4.14 9.54 7.21
C PHE A 50 3.19 10.14 8.27
N SER A 51 3.09 11.48 8.32
CA SER A 51 2.19 12.20 9.22
C SER A 51 0.70 11.91 8.99
N THR A 52 0.33 11.36 7.84
CA THR A 52 -1.05 10.99 7.50
C THR A 52 -1.34 9.50 7.65
N ALA A 53 -0.32 8.67 7.87
CA ALA A 53 -0.46 7.22 7.94
C ALA A 53 -0.83 6.77 9.37
N GLU A 54 -2.12 6.65 9.66
CA GLU A 54 -2.62 6.22 10.97
C GLU A 54 -2.63 4.70 11.12
N ILE A 55 -3.04 4.01 10.06
CA ILE A 55 -3.11 2.55 10.00
C ILE A 55 -2.25 2.09 8.82
N VAL A 56 -1.24 1.26 9.10
CA VAL A 56 -0.36 0.68 8.07
C VAL A 56 -0.31 -0.82 8.23
N VAL A 57 -0.62 -1.54 7.15
CA VAL A 57 -0.58 -3.01 7.08
C VAL A 57 0.29 -3.41 5.90
N LEU A 58 1.33 -4.20 6.16
CA LEU A 58 2.18 -4.81 5.14
C LEU A 58 1.82 -6.28 4.99
N GLU A 59 1.62 -6.72 3.76
CA GLU A 59 1.34 -8.12 3.43
C GLU A 59 2.29 -8.63 2.35
N VAL A 60 2.61 -9.92 2.45
CA VAL A 60 3.39 -10.64 1.45
C VAL A 60 2.58 -11.86 1.04
N ASN A 61 2.27 -11.98 -0.25
CA ASN A 61 1.34 -13.00 -0.78
C ASN A 61 0.03 -13.07 0.01
N GLY A 62 -0.50 -11.92 0.46
CA GLY A 62 -1.71 -11.82 1.28
C GLY A 62 -1.55 -12.26 2.74
N THR A 63 -0.34 -12.57 3.19
CA THR A 63 -0.04 -12.84 4.61
C THR A 63 0.48 -11.57 5.26
N THR A 64 -0.19 -11.10 6.31
CA THR A 64 0.24 -9.93 7.07
C THR A 64 1.59 -10.19 7.76
N ILE A 65 2.53 -9.27 7.58
CA ILE A 65 3.86 -9.32 8.19
C ILE A 65 4.03 -8.13 9.14
N THR A 66 4.67 -8.38 10.28
CA THR A 66 5.08 -7.32 11.21
C THR A 66 6.09 -6.39 10.54
N ALA A 67 5.70 -5.14 10.32
CA ALA A 67 6.54 -4.09 9.78
C ALA A 67 6.85 -3.02 10.84
N ASN A 68 8.07 -2.50 10.80
CA ASN A 68 8.42 -1.25 11.42
C ASN A 68 8.12 -0.10 10.45
N VAL A 69 7.41 0.92 10.89
CA VAL A 69 7.01 2.06 10.06
C VAL A 69 7.67 3.34 10.54
N PHE A 70 8.20 4.13 9.61
CA PHE A 70 8.88 5.38 9.92
C PHE A 70 8.86 6.32 8.71
N ALA A 71 9.21 7.59 8.94
CA ALA A 71 9.39 8.57 7.87
C ALA A 71 10.79 8.45 7.25
N ASP A 72 10.90 8.53 5.93
CA ASP A 72 12.18 8.77 5.25
C ASP A 72 12.63 10.24 5.38
N ASP A 73 13.75 10.56 4.74
CA ASP A 73 14.34 11.91 4.76
C ASP A 73 13.45 12.98 4.09
N LEU A 74 12.46 12.57 3.29
CA LEU A 74 11.47 13.46 2.66
C LEU A 74 10.17 13.56 3.48
N GLY A 75 10.05 12.79 4.56
CA GLY A 75 8.85 12.74 5.40
C GLY A 75 7.81 11.71 4.93
N ASN A 76 8.14 10.88 3.95
CA ASN A 76 7.23 9.89 3.40
C ASN A 76 7.30 8.57 4.19
N LEU A 77 6.20 7.81 4.17
CA LEU A 77 6.06 6.54 4.86
C LEU A 77 6.96 5.48 4.23
N VAL A 78 7.75 4.85 5.10
CA VAL A 78 8.51 3.64 4.83
C VAL A 78 8.00 2.53 5.73
N ALA A 79 7.66 1.39 5.14
CA ALA A 79 7.37 0.16 5.86
C ALA A 79 8.53 -0.83 5.68
N GLN A 80 9.07 -1.32 6.79
CA GLN A 80 10.26 -2.18 6.77
C GLN A 80 10.03 -3.46 7.57
N CYS A 81 10.29 -4.61 6.98
CA CYS A 81 10.18 -5.91 7.64
C CYS A 81 11.49 -6.69 7.60
N ASP A 82 11.56 -7.72 8.44
CA ASP A 82 12.66 -8.67 8.43
C ASP A 82 12.56 -9.58 7.20
N LYS A 83 13.68 -9.73 6.49
CA LYS A 83 13.73 -10.58 5.30
C LYS A 83 13.48 -12.05 5.63
N ASP A 84 13.83 -12.52 6.82
CA ASP A 84 13.64 -13.91 7.21
C ASP A 84 12.16 -14.26 7.40
N VAL A 85 11.34 -13.31 7.87
CA VAL A 85 9.87 -13.49 7.91
C VAL A 85 9.31 -13.54 6.49
N VAL A 86 9.83 -12.68 5.60
CA VAL A 86 9.46 -12.71 4.18
C VAL A 86 9.81 -14.05 3.56
N LYS A 87 10.97 -14.66 3.88
CA LYS A 87 11.37 -16.00 3.40
C LYS A 87 10.38 -17.08 3.82
N GLU A 88 9.94 -17.07 5.07
CA GLU A 88 9.04 -18.08 5.63
C GLU A 88 7.68 -18.07 4.92
N VAL A 89 7.16 -16.89 4.60
CA VAL A 89 5.90 -16.73 3.85
C VAL A 89 6.03 -17.21 2.39
N ILE A 90 7.23 -17.15 1.87
CA ILE A 90 7.59 -17.35 0.46
C ILE A 90 8.19 -18.76 0.22
N ASP A 91 8.23 -19.64 1.24
CA ASP A 91 9.14 -20.80 1.30
C ASP A 91 8.90 -21.96 0.29
N ASP A 92 8.06 -21.79 -0.73
CA ASP A 92 7.61 -22.87 -1.61
C ASP A 92 8.42 -23.08 -2.92
N PHE A 93 9.38 -22.22 -3.28
CA PHE A 93 10.16 -22.39 -4.51
C PHE A 93 11.55 -22.96 -4.25
N GLN A 94 11.72 -24.22 -4.67
CA GLN A 94 12.91 -25.06 -4.55
C GLN A 94 14.15 -24.55 -5.33
N GLY A 95 14.66 -23.36 -4.99
CA GLY A 95 15.85 -22.76 -5.62
C GLY A 95 15.62 -22.13 -7.00
N SER A 96 14.36 -22.05 -7.46
CA SER A 96 14.00 -21.35 -8.69
C SER A 96 13.73 -19.86 -8.44
N THR A 97 13.62 -19.08 -9.52
CA THR A 97 13.05 -17.72 -9.45
C THR A 97 11.53 -17.84 -9.43
N THR A 98 10.88 -17.16 -8.48
CA THR A 98 9.41 -16.98 -8.47
C THR A 98 9.05 -15.50 -8.44
N THR A 99 7.75 -15.22 -8.38
CA THR A 99 7.21 -13.91 -8.03
C THR A 99 6.53 -13.93 -6.66
N ALA A 100 6.64 -12.84 -5.91
CA ALA A 100 5.85 -12.60 -4.70
C ALA A 100 5.15 -11.25 -4.84
N THR A 101 3.96 -11.14 -4.26
CA THR A 101 3.21 -9.87 -4.23
C THR A 101 3.44 -9.21 -2.87
N ILE A 102 3.88 -7.95 -2.88
CA ILE A 102 4.00 -7.12 -1.69
C ILE A 102 2.85 -6.13 -1.74
N SER A 103 2.01 -6.11 -0.71
CA SER A 103 0.87 -5.20 -0.61
C SER A 103 1.04 -4.31 0.61
N LEU A 104 0.85 -3.01 0.45
CA LEU A 104 0.79 -2.07 1.58
C LEU A 104 -0.58 -1.41 1.59
N THR A 105 -1.26 -1.52 2.72
CA THR A 105 -2.50 -0.80 2.99
C THR A 105 -2.22 0.35 3.93
N VAL A 106 -2.60 1.56 3.55
CA VAL A 106 -2.52 2.77 4.37
C VAL A 106 -3.91 3.37 4.49
N ASN A 107 -4.43 3.48 5.71
CA ASN A 107 -5.76 4.03 6.01
C ASN A 107 -6.92 3.41 5.18
N GLY A 108 -6.77 2.16 4.76
CA GLY A 108 -7.75 1.44 3.94
C GLY A 108 -7.52 1.51 2.43
N ASP A 109 -6.62 2.37 1.96
CA ASP A 109 -6.17 2.38 0.57
C ASP A 109 -5.05 1.35 0.41
N THR A 110 -5.18 0.43 -0.55
CA THR A 110 -4.19 -0.63 -0.78
C THR A 110 -3.53 -0.42 -2.13
N ASP A 111 -2.21 -0.53 -2.14
CA ASP A 111 -1.45 -0.72 -3.37
C ASP A 111 -0.58 -1.97 -3.26
N SER A 112 -0.14 -2.52 -4.40
CA SER A 112 0.59 -3.78 -4.46
C SER A 112 1.54 -3.85 -5.62
N GLU A 113 2.74 -4.36 -5.36
CA GLU A 113 3.77 -4.56 -6.37
C GLU A 113 4.22 -6.02 -6.42
N VAL A 114 4.39 -6.55 -7.63
CA VAL A 114 4.88 -7.92 -7.85
C VAL A 114 6.39 -7.90 -8.02
N ILE A 115 7.10 -8.46 -7.05
CA ILE A 115 8.56 -8.56 -7.08
C ILE A 115 9.01 -9.95 -7.53
N ARG A 116 10.21 -10.02 -8.13
CA ARG A 116 10.88 -11.29 -8.40
C ARG A 116 11.65 -11.73 -7.16
N VAL A 117 11.60 -13.02 -6.85
CA VAL A 117 12.30 -13.57 -5.69
C VAL A 117 13.19 -14.73 -6.12
N LYS A 118 14.42 -14.74 -5.61
CA LYS A 118 15.41 -15.78 -5.89
C LYS A 118 15.99 -16.29 -4.57
N LYS A 119 15.98 -17.61 -4.39
CA LYS A 119 16.65 -18.27 -3.25
C LYS A 119 18.13 -18.47 -3.58
#